data_AF-A0A916KM41-F1
#
_entry.id   AF-A0A916KM41-F1
#
_cell.length_a   1.000
_cell.length_b   1.000
_cell.length_c   1.000
_cell.angle_alpha   90.00
_cell.angle_beta   90.00
_cell.angle_gamma   90.00
#
_symmetry.space_group_name_H-M   'P 1'
#
loop_
_entity.id
_entity.type
_entity.pdbx_description
1 polymer ?
#
loop_
_entity_poly.entity_id
_entity_poly.type
_entity_poly.pdbx_seq_one_letter_code
_entity_poly.pdbx_strand_id
1 'polypeptide(L)'
;MKSRYPALQLVIKVIKILAILITLAGIIASTTIMAGDGLIHIDSATAFSVFAGMLGILASLLQGILIYATAELLQCFIDIERNTRKTTHLLNTR
;
A
#
# COMPACT_ATOMS: atom_id res chain seq x y z
N MET A 1 -11.38 28.45 2.18
CA MET A 1 -12.39 27.35 2.22
C MET A 1 -11.86 26.23 3.10
N LYS A 2 -12.49 25.94 4.25
CA LYS A 2 -12.10 24.82 5.12
C LYS A 2 -12.37 23.49 4.39
N SER A 3 -11.38 22.60 4.37
CA SER A 3 -11.55 21.19 3.99
C SER A 3 -12.73 20.60 4.78
N ARG A 4 -13.78 20.10 4.11
CA ARG A 4 -14.88 19.41 4.79
C ARG A 4 -14.51 17.99 5.24
N TYR A 5 -13.41 17.43 4.75
CA TYR A 5 -12.99 16.06 5.06
C TYR A 5 -11.56 15.97 5.62
N PRO A 6 -11.20 16.73 6.68
CA PRO A 6 -9.87 16.63 7.28
C PRO A 6 -9.61 15.23 7.83
N ALA A 7 -10.65 14.59 8.40
CA ALA A 7 -10.59 13.22 8.89
C ALA A 7 -10.31 12.22 7.75
N LEU A 8 -10.98 12.35 6.60
CA LEU A 8 -10.78 11.43 5.47
C LEU A 8 -9.36 11.55 4.88
N GLN A 9 -8.80 12.76 4.84
CA GLN A 9 -7.41 12.96 4.43
C GLN A 9 -6.41 12.34 5.40
N LEU A 10 -6.70 12.39 6.70
CA LEU A 10 -5.89 11.72 7.71
C LEU A 10 -5.98 10.21 7.54
N VAL A 11 -7.17 9.66 7.34
CA VAL A 11 -7.38 8.23 7.08
C VAL A 11 -6.60 7.78 5.83
N ILE A 12 -6.64 8.52 4.73
CA ILE A 12 -5.87 8.20 3.52
C ILE A 12 -4.37 8.17 3.81
N LYS A 13 -3.84 9.16 4.55
CA LYS A 13 -2.42 9.16 4.96
C LYS A 13 -2.07 7.94 5.80
N VAL A 14 -2.94 7.56 6.74
CA VAL A 14 -2.76 6.37 7.57
C VAL A 14 -2.76 5.11 6.70
N ILE A 15 -3.69 4.97 5.75
CA ILE A 15 -3.73 3.81 4.84
C ILE A 15 -2.45 3.71 4.02
N LYS A 16 -1.91 4.83 3.50
CA LYS A 16 -0.64 4.85 2.77
C LYS A 16 0.53 4.36 3.63
N ILE A 17 0.59 4.81 4.88
CA ILE A 17 1.62 4.36 5.84
C ILE A 17 1.45 2.86 6.13
N LEU A 18 0.21 2.41 6.38
CA LEU A 18 -0.08 1.00 6.62
C LEU A 18 0.28 0.13 5.42
N ALA A 19 0.05 0.59 4.18
CA ALA A 19 0.44 -0.13 2.97
C ALA A 19 1.96 -0.40 2.96
N ILE A 20 2.77 0.60 3.30
CA ILE A 20 4.23 0.47 3.39
C ILE A 20 4.60 -0.51 4.51
N LEU A 21 3.99 -0.37 5.69
CA LEU A 21 4.28 -1.26 6.83
C LEU A 21 3.91 -2.72 6.55
N ILE A 22 2.75 -2.97 5.92
CA ILE A 22 2.31 -4.32 5.52
C ILE A 22 3.28 -4.90 4.49
N THR A 23 3.72 -4.10 3.51
CA THR A 23 4.70 -4.52 2.50
C THR A 23 6.02 -4.94 3.16
N LEU A 24 6.54 -4.11 4.06
CA LEU A 24 7.78 -4.39 4.79
C LEU A 24 7.65 -5.64 5.66
N ALA A 25 6.54 -5.77 6.40
CA ALA A 25 6.27 -6.95 7.22
C ALA A 25 6.20 -8.23 6.37
N GLY A 26 5.54 -8.17 5.20
CA GLY A 26 5.45 -9.28 4.27
C GLY A 26 6.81 -9.68 3.68
N ILE A 27 7.65 -8.70 3.33
CA ILE A 27 9.02 -8.95 2.87
C ILE A 27 9.84 -9.63 3.98
N ILE A 28 9.80 -9.11 5.22
CA ILE A 28 10.52 -9.69 6.35
C ILE A 28 10.07 -11.14 6.58
N ALA A 29 8.76 -11.39 6.68
CA ALA A 29 8.22 -12.73 6.85
C ALA A 29 8.68 -13.68 5.73
N SER A 30 8.66 -13.21 4.48
CA SER A 30 9.10 -14.00 3.33
C SER A 30 10.60 -14.33 3.40
N THR A 31 11.45 -13.38 3.81
CA THR A 31 12.88 -13.64 4.00
C THR A 31 13.16 -14.62 5.14
N THR A 32 12.37 -14.60 6.22
CA THR A 32 12.52 -15.57 7.31
C THR A 32 12.19 -16.99 6.87
N ILE A 33 11.21 -17.16 5.96
CA ILE A 33 10.88 -18.46 5.37
C ILE A 33 12.06 -18.99 4.54
N MET A 34 12.74 -18.12 3.79
CA MET A 34 13.92 -18.51 3.01
C MET A 34 15.13 -18.87 3.89
N ALA A 35 15.34 -18.12 4.97
CA ALA A 35 16.50 -18.28 5.84
C ALA A 35 16.39 -19.45 6.82
N GLY A 36 15.16 -19.86 7.18
CA GLY A 36 14.91 -20.89 8.19
C GLY A 36 15.41 -22.29 7.83
N ASP A 37 15.63 -22.57 6.53
CA ASP A 37 15.89 -23.93 6.01
C ASP A 37 17.28 -24.07 5.36
N GLY A 38 17.86 -22.99 4.83
CA GLY A 38 19.06 -23.03 3.97
C GLY A 38 20.42 -23.18 4.67
N LEU A 39 20.47 -23.31 5.99
CA LEU A 39 21.75 -23.30 6.75
C LEU A 39 22.36 -24.69 6.98
N ILE A 40 21.64 -25.79 6.77
CA ILE A 40 22.07 -27.11 7.26
C ILE A 40 21.94 -28.24 6.23
N HIS A 41 21.01 -28.19 5.28
CA HIS A 41 20.82 -29.23 4.25
C HIS A 41 20.42 -28.62 2.91
N ILE A 42 20.81 -29.22 1.77
CA ILE A 42 20.24 -28.89 0.45
C ILE A 42 19.41 -30.09 0.02
N ASP A 43 18.10 -29.98 0.21
CA ASP A 43 17.10 -30.97 -0.20
C ASP A 43 15.91 -30.29 -0.92
N SER A 44 14.88 -31.06 -1.26
CA SER A 44 13.68 -30.52 -1.91
C SER A 44 12.90 -29.54 -1.03
N ALA A 45 13.00 -29.63 0.30
CA ALA A 45 12.35 -28.71 1.23
C ALA A 45 13.02 -27.32 1.16
N THR A 46 14.35 -27.28 1.12
CA THR A 46 15.10 -26.01 0.97
C THR A 46 14.83 -25.30 -0.35
N ALA A 47 14.67 -26.05 -1.46
CA ALA A 47 14.30 -25.46 -2.74
C ALA A 47 12.87 -24.87 -2.71
N PHE A 48 11.95 -25.55 -2.03
CA PHE A 48 10.57 -25.10 -1.88
C PHE A 48 10.46 -23.85 -1.00
N SER A 49 11.19 -23.78 0.11
CA SER A 49 11.18 -22.62 1.01
C SER A 49 11.75 -21.36 0.35
N VAL A 50 12.82 -21.50 -0.44
CA VAL A 50 13.36 -20.40 -1.27
C VAL A 50 12.33 -19.93 -2.30
N PHE A 51 11.67 -20.85 -3.00
CA PHE A 51 10.63 -20.52 -3.98
C PHE A 51 9.42 -19.82 -3.32
N ALA A 52 8.93 -20.36 -2.20
CA ALA A 52 7.82 -19.79 -1.44
C ALA A 52 8.14 -18.39 -0.92
N GLY A 53 9.35 -18.17 -0.41
CA GLY A 53 9.78 -16.84 0.02
C GLY A 53 9.89 -15.83 -1.13
N MET A 54 10.39 -16.26 -2.30
CA MET A 54 10.45 -15.39 -3.48
C MET A 54 9.05 -14.99 -3.98
N LEU A 55 8.11 -15.94 -4.02
CA LEU A 55 6.70 -15.63 -4.30
C LEU A 55 6.07 -14.74 -3.22
N GLY A 56 6.41 -14.95 -1.95
CA GLY A 56 5.96 -14.13 -0.82
C GLY A 56 6.41 -12.68 -0.94
N ILE A 57 7.66 -12.42 -1.37
CA ILE A 57 8.16 -11.07 -1.64
C ILE A 57 7.37 -10.41 -2.76
N LEU A 58 7.18 -11.11 -3.89
CA LEU A 58 6.41 -10.60 -5.03
C LEU A 58 4.95 -10.29 -4.64
N ALA A 59 4.31 -11.21 -3.92
CA ALA A 59 2.95 -11.03 -3.44
C ALA A 59 2.83 -9.83 -2.47
N SER A 60 3.80 -9.67 -1.57
CA SER A 60 3.84 -8.56 -0.61
C SER A 60 3.98 -7.20 -1.31
N LEU A 61 4.84 -7.13 -2.35
CA LEU A 61 5.01 -5.94 -3.17
C LEU A 61 3.73 -5.60 -3.94
N LEU A 62 3.12 -6.59 -4.59
CA LEU A 62 1.86 -6.40 -5.34
C LEU A 62 0.74 -5.94 -4.41
N GLN A 63 0.56 -6.61 -3.27
CA GLN A 63 -0.44 -6.24 -2.27
C GLN A 63 -0.22 -4.81 -1.76
N GLY A 64 1.02 -4.45 -1.43
CA GLY A 64 1.41 -3.12 -1.00
C GLY A 64 1.05 -2.03 -2.01
N ILE A 65 1.44 -2.25 -3.27
CA ILE A 65 1.16 -1.33 -4.38
C ILE A 65 -0.34 -1.17 -4.57
N LEU A 66 -1.12 -2.26 -4.53
CA LEU A 66 -2.58 -2.18 -4.69
C LEU A 66 -3.26 -1.38 -3.58
N ILE A 67 -2.87 -1.59 -2.33
CA ILE A 67 -3.43 -0.84 -1.19
C ILE A 67 -3.05 0.64 -1.32
N TYR A 68 -1.79 0.92 -1.65
CA TYR A 68 -1.30 2.30 -1.82
C TYR A 68 -2.01 3.00 -2.98
N ALA A 69 -2.14 2.34 -4.13
CA ALA A 69 -2.85 2.87 -5.30
C ALA A 69 -4.33 3.15 -4.99
N THR A 70 -4.99 2.28 -4.24
CA THR A 70 -6.37 2.53 -3.77
C THR A 70 -6.45 3.78 -2.91
N ALA A 71 -5.49 4.01 -2.03
CA ALA A 71 -5.43 5.22 -1.21
C ALA A 71 -5.18 6.50 -2.05
N GLU A 72 -4.36 6.43 -3.11
CA GLU A 72 -4.19 7.53 -4.07
C GLU A 72 -5.47 7.79 -4.88
N LEU A 73 -6.20 6.75 -5.26
CA LEU A 73 -7.47 6.88 -5.96
C LEU A 73 -8.51 7.63 -5.10
N LEU A 74 -8.60 7.29 -3.81
CA LEU A 74 -9.45 8.01 -2.86
C LEU A 74 -9.04 9.48 -2.70
N GLN A 75 -7.73 9.75 -2.66
CA GLN A 75 -7.21 11.12 -2.62
C GLN A 75 -7.61 11.90 -3.88
N CYS A 76 -7.50 11.28 -5.05
CA CYS A 76 -7.89 11.87 -6.34
C CYS A 76 -9.37 12.29 -6.34
N PHE A 77 -10.28 11.45 -5.86
CA PHE A 77 -11.71 11.81 -5.78
C PHE A 77 -11.97 13.02 -4.88
N ILE A 78 -11.27 13.12 -3.74
CA ILE A 78 -11.38 14.29 -2.85
C ILE A 78 -10.90 15.56 -3.56
N ASP A 79 -9.80 15.46 -4.31
CA ASP A 79 -9.22 16.60 -5.01
C ASP A 79 -10.10 17.05 -6.19
N ILE A 80 -10.75 16.12 -6.90
CA ILE A 80 -11.78 16.43 -7.90
C ILE A 80 -12.95 17.19 -7.24
N GLU A 81 -13.49 16.69 -6.13
CA GLU A 81 -14.60 17.36 -5.44
C GLU A 81 -14.24 18.79 -5.00
N ARG A 82 -13.03 18.96 -4.44
CA ARG A 82 -12.51 20.27 -4.03
C ARG A 82 -12.40 21.23 -5.21
N ASN A 83 -11.87 20.76 -6.33
CA ASN A 83 -11.72 21.57 -7.54
C ASN A 83 -13.08 21.96 -8.12
N THR A 84 -14.03 21.01 -8.23
CA THR A 84 -15.39 21.30 -8.70
C THR A 84 -16.08 22.36 -7.84
N ARG A 85 -16.02 22.24 -6.50
CA ARG A 85 -16.59 23.25 -5.59
C ARG A 85 -15.95 24.63 -5.77
N LYS A 86 -14.63 24.68 -5.93
CA LYS A 86 -13.90 25.94 -6.13
C LYS A 86 -14.34 26.60 -7.44
N THR A 87 -14.48 25.82 -8.51
CA THR A 87 -14.96 26.30 -9.81
C THR A 87 -16.40 26.82 -9.72
N THR A 88 -17.32 26.08 -9.09
CA THR A 88 -18.71 26.54 -8.89
C THR A 88 -18.78 27.84 -8.11
N HIS A 89 -17.98 27.99 -7.05
CA HIS A 89 -17.95 29.24 -6.28
C HIS A 89 -17.46 30.40 -7.14
N LEU A 90 -16.39 30.21 -7.93
CA LEU A 90 -15.85 31.25 -8.82
C LEU A 90 -16.86 31.67 -9.89
N LEU A 91 -17.65 30.73 -10.42
CA LEU A 91 -18.70 31.00 -11.40
C LEU A 91 -19.90 31.73 -10.81
N ASN A 92 -20.30 31.41 -9.58
CA ASN A 92 -21.44 32.05 -8.90
C ASN A 92 -21.11 33.41 -8.27
N THR A 93 -19.82 33.76 -8.12
CA THR A 93 -19.38 35.09 -7.67
C THR A 93 -19.07 36.07 -8.81
N ARG A 94 -19.37 35.70 -10.06
CA ARG A 94 -19.43 36.62 -11.21
C ARG A 94 -20.87 37.00 -11.49
#